data_AF-A0A377W1G7-F1
#
_entry.id   AF-A0A377W1G7-F1
#
_cell.length_a   1.000
_cell.length_b   1.000
_cell.length_c   1.000
_cell.angle_alpha   90.00
_cell.angle_beta   90.00
_cell.angle_gamma   90.00
#
_symmetry.space_group_name_H-M   'P 1'
#
loop_
_entity.id
_entity.type
_entity.pdbx_description
1 polymer ?
#
loop_
_entity_poly.entity_id
_entity_poly.type
_entity_poly.pdbx_seq_one_letter_code
_entity_poly.pdbx_strand_id
1 'polypeptide(L)' 'MAILLVEQFYDFAAGLADHYLVMSRGAIVQQGKGGDMESDGVRAMVTI' A
#
# COMPACT_ATOMS: atom_id res chain seq x y z
N MET A 1 9.59 9.68 -14.55
CA MET A 1 10.35 8.64 -13.82
C MET A 1 9.38 7.98 -12.87
N ALA A 2 9.40 6.67 -12.73
CA ALA A 2 8.51 5.94 -11.81
C ALA A 2 9.38 5.06 -10.91
N ILE A 3 9.06 5.03 -9.62
CA ILE A 3 9.71 4.18 -8.63
C ILE A 3 8.66 3.18 -8.17
N LEU A 4 8.99 1.90 -8.27
CA LEU A 4 8.19 0.84 -7.66
C LEU A 4 8.90 0.39 -6.39
N LEU A 5 8.27 0.66 -5.26
CA LEU A 5 8.72 0.22 -3.95
C LEU A 5 7.88 -0.99 -3.51
N VAL A 6 8.53 -2.07 -3.09
CA VAL A 6 7.88 -3.24 -2.49
C VAL A 6 8.31 -3.30 -1.04
N GLU A 7 7.38 -3.06 -0.13
CA GLU A 7 7.68 -2.89 1.29
C GLU A 7 6.59 -3.55 2.16
N GLN A 8 6.98 -4.06 3.32
CA GLN A 8 6.08 -4.70 4.29
C GLN A 8 5.64 -3.75 5.42
N PHE A 9 6.38 -2.66 5.64
CA PHE A 9 6.04 -1.65 6.64
C PHE A 9 5.07 -0.60 6.09
N TYR A 10 3.84 -0.60 6.62
CA TYR A 10 2.78 0.33 6.22
C TYR A 10 3.20 1.81 6.30
N ASP A 11 3.79 2.23 7.42
CA ASP A 11 4.11 3.65 7.65
C ASP A 11 5.14 4.20 6.64
N PHE A 12 6.06 3.34 6.18
CA PHE A 12 7.03 3.72 5.15
C PHE A 12 6.37 3.86 3.78
N ALA A 13 5.51 2.90 3.42
CA ALA A 13 4.76 2.97 2.17
C ALA A 13 3.85 4.22 2.15
N ALA A 14 3.13 4.49 3.24
CA ALA A 14 2.24 5.66 3.35
C ALA A 14 3.01 6.99 3.31
N GLY A 15 4.22 7.05 3.85
CA GLY A 15 5.03 8.27 3.86
C GLY A 15 5.65 8.63 2.50
N LEU A 16 5.73 7.69 1.55
CA LEU A 16 6.45 7.87 0.29
C LEU A 16 5.59 7.65 -0.97
N ALA A 17 4.49 6.91 -0.87
CA ALA A 17 3.73 6.47 -2.03
C ALA A 17 2.74 7.53 -2.52
N ASP A 18 2.81 7.87 -3.82
CA ASP A 18 1.72 8.59 -4.51
C ASP A 18 0.53 7.65 -4.79
N HIS A 19 0.83 6.37 -5.03
CA HIS A 19 -0.11 5.29 -5.34
C HIS A 19 0.30 4.01 -4.62
N TYR A 20 -0.69 3.22 -4.19
CA TYR A 20 -0.44 1.96 -3.51
C TYR A 20 -1.16 0.80 -4.20
N LEU A 21 -0.59 -0.40 -4.08
CA LEU A 21 -1.22 -1.67 -4.41
C LEU A 21 -0.98 -2.66 -3.27
N VAL A 22 -2.04 -3.31 -2.81
CA VAL A 22 -1.96 -4.38 -1.81
C VAL A 22 -2.09 -5.71 -2.52
N MET A 23 -1.11 -6.58 -2.32
CA MET A 23 -1.11 -7.93 -2.88
C MET A 23 -1.28 -8.96 -1.78
N SER A 24 -2.20 -9.92 -1.98
CA SER A 24 -2.37 -11.08 -1.12
C SER A 24 -2.43 -12.34 -1.98
N ARG A 25 -1.60 -13.33 -1.65
CA ARG A 25 -1.55 -14.63 -2.35
C ARG A 25 -1.41 -14.52 -3.88
N GLY A 26 -0.63 -13.55 -4.36
CA GLY A 26 -0.40 -13.33 -5.78
C GLY A 26 -1.53 -12.61 -6.53
N ALA A 27 -2.56 -12.12 -5.81
CA ALA A 27 -3.62 -11.29 -6.38
C ALA A 27 -3.61 -9.89 -5.75
N ILE A 28 -3.91 -8.87 -6.56
CA ILE A 28 -4.09 -7.51 -6.06
C ILE A 28 -5.48 -7.42 -5.42
N VAL A 29 -5.52 -7.13 -4.13
CA VAL A 29 -6.75 -7.06 -3.35
C VAL A 29 -7.24 -5.62 -3.15
N GLN A 30 -6.33 -4.64 -3.23
CA GLN A 30 -6.66 -3.23 -3.12
C GLN A 30 -5.66 -2.38 -3.92
N GLN A 31 -6.11 -1.27 -4.47
CA GLN A 31 -5.26 -0.25 -5.08
C GLN A 31 -5.92 1.13 -4.95
N GLY A 32 -5.10 2.18 -4.89
CA GLY A 32 -5.59 3.54 -4.72
C GLY A 32 -4.48 4.58 -4.69
N LYS A 33 -4.82 5.78 -4.21
CA LYS A 33 -3.84 6.85 -3.97
C LYS A 33 -3.24 6.68 -2.58
N GLY A 34 -1.97 7.04 -2.40
CA GLY A 34 -1.28 6.93 -1.11
C GLY A 34 -1.99 7.72 0.00
N GLY A 35 -2.54 8.89 -0.32
CA GLY A 35 -3.30 9.72 0.62
C GLY A 35 -4.61 9.07 1.12
N ASP A 36 -5.15 8.09 0.40
CA ASP A 36 -6.39 7.39 0.77
C ASP A 36 -6.10 6.09 1.55
N MET A 37 -4.82 5.69 1.71
CA MET A 37 -4.43 4.41 2.34
C MET A 37 -5.01 4.20 3.74
N GLU A 38 -5.08 5.27 4.54
CA GLU A 38 -5.64 5.21 5.89
C GLU A 38 -7.16 5.04 5.87
N SER A 39 -7.85 5.81 5.02
CA SER A 39 -9.30 5.70 4.82
C SER A 39 -9.70 4.34 4.24
N ASP A 40 -8.86 3.78 3.37
CA ASP A 40 -9.06 2.47 2.75
C ASP A 40 -8.72 1.30 3.69
N GLY A 41 -8.29 1.59 4.92
CA GLY A 41 -7.99 0.56 5.93
C GLY A 41 -6.79 -0.32 5.55
N VAL A 42 -5.89 0.15 4.69
CA VAL A 42 -4.75 -0.63 4.16
C VAL A 42 -3.86 -1.15 5.29
N ARG A 43 -3.70 -0.38 6.37
CA ARG A 43 -2.94 -0.80 7.55
C ARG A 43 -3.42 -2.12 8.15
N ALA A 44 -4.74 -2.35 8.18
CA ALA A 44 -5.31 -3.59 8.71
C ALA A 44 -5.08 -4.78 7.77
N MET A 45 -4.88 -4.53 6.47
CA MET A 45 -4.64 -5.56 5.46
C MET A 45 -3.18 -6.03 5.40
N VAL A 46 -2.24 -5.20 5.85
CA VAL A 46 -0.80 -5.51 5.91
C VAL A 46 -0.38 -5.99 7.31
N THR A 47 -1.33 -6.11 8.25
CA THR A 47 -1.06 -6.63 9.60
C THR A 47 -0.69 -8.12 9.53
N ILE A 48 0.48 -8.46 10.10
CA ILE A 48 0.86 -9.83 10.50
C ILE A 48 0.19 -10.13 11.84
#